data_AF-A0A3P7M0T6-F1
#
_entry.id   AF-A0A3P7M0T6-F1
#
_cell.length_a   1.000
_cell.length_b   1.000
_cell.length_c   1.000
_cell.angle_alpha   90.00
_cell.angle_beta   90.00
_cell.angle_gamma   90.00
#
_symmetry.space_group_name_H-M   'P 1'
#
loop_
_entity.id
_entity.type
_entity.pdbx_description
1 polymer ?
#
loop_
_entity_poly.entity_id
_entity_poly.type
_entity_poly.pdbx_seq_one_letter_code
_entity_poly.pdbx_strand_id
1 'polypeptide(L)'
;MTNVDSIYINSKYPVTIHRIEQYVKNKEAKDRFIVEKNMALSQCPKYSQTGMTWKFPGSLESRSEFECFREETQLCKGVTTGNETGKCVVTVEGKNLIHTQVVNASKNDIEFFYCYLDKATPQRVLTYNVDWRNSSAIPPGGVPHEMLFGISTTTSVAQQLTELSFEE
;
A
#
# COMPACT_ATOMS: atom_id res chain seq x y z
N MET A 1 17.67 -5.64 -23.30
CA MET A 1 16.39 -5.72 -22.57
C MET A 1 16.32 -4.54 -21.62
N THR A 2 15.42 -3.60 -21.86
CA THR A 2 15.13 -2.49 -20.94
C THR A 2 14.44 -3.06 -19.69
N ASN A 3 15.13 -3.03 -18.55
CA ASN A 3 14.61 -3.43 -17.24
C ASN A 3 13.54 -2.44 -16.78
N VAL A 4 12.32 -2.57 -17.31
CA VAL A 4 11.18 -1.75 -16.87
C VAL A 4 10.52 -2.48 -15.71
N ASP A 5 11.00 -2.23 -14.50
CA ASP A 5 10.38 -2.74 -13.26
C ASP A 5 9.11 -1.93 -12.88
N SER A 6 8.80 -0.86 -13.64
CA SER A 6 7.68 0.03 -13.41
C SER A 6 7.18 0.74 -14.69
N ILE A 7 5.87 0.82 -14.92
CA ILE A 7 5.27 1.63 -16.01
C ILE A 7 4.55 2.83 -15.39
N TYR A 8 4.90 4.05 -15.82
CA TYR A 8 4.24 5.27 -15.38
C TYR A 8 3.14 5.69 -16.38
N ILE A 9 1.94 5.95 -15.87
CA ILE A 9 0.81 6.48 -16.63
C ILE A 9 0.62 7.94 -16.23
N ASN A 10 0.78 8.84 -17.20
CA ASN A 10 0.55 10.27 -16.99
C ASN A 10 -0.96 10.53 -16.89
N SER A 11 -1.45 10.72 -15.67
CA SER A 11 -2.86 10.94 -15.32
C SER A 11 -2.96 12.06 -14.30
N LYS A 12 -4.16 12.60 -14.09
CA LYS A 12 -4.43 13.58 -13.02
C LYS A 12 -3.93 13.08 -11.67
N TYR A 13 -4.11 11.79 -11.41
CA TYR A 13 -3.53 11.11 -10.27
C TYR A 13 -2.47 10.13 -10.78
N PRO A 14 -1.24 10.19 -10.25
CA PRO A 14 -0.14 9.38 -10.74
C PRO A 14 -0.44 7.89 -10.53
N VAL A 15 -0.16 7.07 -11.53
CA VAL A 15 -0.24 5.61 -11.39
C VAL A 15 1.03 5.01 -11.96
N THR A 16 1.75 4.27 -11.13
CA THR A 16 2.85 3.43 -11.56
C THR A 16 2.46 1.97 -11.35
N ILE A 17 2.59 1.16 -12.39
CA ILE A 17 2.45 -0.30 -12.29
C ILE A 17 3.73 -0.84 -11.66
N HIS A 18 3.64 -1.38 -10.45
CA HIS A 18 4.78 -2.00 -9.76
C HIS A 18 4.80 -3.50 -10.00
N ARG A 19 6.00 -4.06 -10.09
CA ARG A 19 6.18 -5.52 -10.09
C ARG A 19 6.21 -6.05 -8.66
N ILE A 20 5.58 -7.22 -8.44
CA ILE A 20 5.64 -7.93 -7.16
C ILE A 20 7.11 -8.26 -6.83
N GLU A 21 7.50 -8.06 -5.57
CA GLU A 21 8.87 -8.17 -5.04
C GLU A 21 9.60 -9.45 -5.46
N GLN A 22 8.90 -10.58 -5.44
CA GLN A 22 9.46 -11.88 -5.80
C GLN A 22 9.96 -11.94 -7.26
N TYR A 23 9.43 -11.09 -8.14
CA TYR A 23 9.76 -11.05 -9.57
C TYR A 23 10.69 -9.89 -9.95
N VAL A 24 11.04 -9.01 -8.99
CA VAL A 24 11.99 -7.91 -9.20
C VAL A 24 13.40 -8.50 -9.35
N LYS A 25 14.07 -8.19 -10.47
CA LYS A 25 15.42 -8.71 -10.77
C LYS A 25 16.51 -7.93 -10.05
N ASN A 26 16.43 -6.60 -10.05
CA ASN A 26 17.38 -5.74 -9.37
C ASN A 26 16.83 -5.28 -8.01
N LYS A 27 17.11 -6.07 -6.96
CA LYS A 27 16.70 -5.71 -5.59
C LYS A 27 17.60 -4.65 -4.94
N GLU A 28 18.75 -4.33 -5.56
CA GLU A 28 19.67 -3.29 -5.07
C GLU A 28 19.15 -1.87 -5.37
N ALA A 29 18.21 -1.75 -6.31
CA ALA A 29 17.51 -0.50 -6.57
C ALA A 29 16.80 -0.04 -5.28
N LYS A 30 17.37 0.99 -4.64
CA LYS A 30 16.84 1.54 -3.40
C LYS A 30 15.57 2.34 -3.63
N ASP A 31 15.40 2.92 -4.81
CA ASP A 31 14.32 3.87 -5.05
C ASP A 31 13.13 3.25 -5.76
N ARG A 32 12.42 2.39 -5.00
CA ARG A 32 11.23 1.65 -5.42
C ARG A 32 10.36 1.32 -4.22
N PHE A 33 9.08 1.09 -4.49
CA PHE A 33 8.21 0.44 -3.52
C PHE A 33 8.36 -1.09 -3.60
N ILE A 34 8.12 -1.75 -2.48
CA ILE A 34 8.07 -3.20 -2.34
C ILE A 34 6.59 -3.57 -2.36
N VAL A 35 6.17 -4.29 -3.40
CA VAL A 35 4.81 -4.79 -3.54
C VAL A 35 4.80 -6.29 -3.30
N GLU A 36 4.07 -6.75 -2.29
CA GLU A 36 4.00 -8.16 -1.94
C GLU A 36 2.86 -8.86 -2.70
N LYS A 37 2.92 -10.19 -2.83
CA LYS A 37 2.01 -10.96 -3.71
C LYS A 37 0.52 -10.76 -3.40
N ASN A 38 0.20 -10.53 -2.13
CA ASN A 38 -1.18 -10.41 -1.64
C ASN A 38 -1.62 -8.95 -1.44
N MET A 39 -0.81 -7.98 -1.87
CA MET A 39 -1.09 -6.57 -1.69
C MET A 39 -2.16 -6.09 -2.69
N ALA A 40 -3.31 -5.67 -2.18
CA ALA A 40 -4.40 -5.12 -2.99
C ALA A 40 -4.31 -3.59 -3.08
N LEU A 41 -3.87 -3.09 -4.24
CA LEU A 41 -3.78 -1.65 -4.52
C LEU A 41 -5.13 -1.05 -4.96
N SER A 42 -6.01 -1.88 -5.52
CA SER A 42 -7.42 -1.54 -5.73
C SER A 42 -8.24 -2.14 -4.59
N GLN A 43 -8.95 -1.30 -3.86
CA GLN A 43 -9.71 -1.72 -2.68
C GLN A 43 -11.19 -1.32 -2.81
N CYS A 44 -12.07 -2.23 -2.37
CA CYS A 44 -13.50 -1.99 -2.22
C CYS A 44 -13.92 -2.38 -0.79
N PRO A 45 -13.59 -1.54 0.22
CA PRO A 45 -13.77 -1.91 1.61
C PRO A 45 -15.25 -1.99 1.99
N LYS A 46 -15.58 -2.93 2.89
CA LYS A 46 -16.93 -3.12 3.42
C LYS A 46 -17.43 -1.90 4.20
N TYR A 47 -16.53 -1.20 4.88
CA TYR A 47 -16.84 -0.03 5.70
C TYR A 47 -16.14 1.21 5.14
N SER A 48 -16.64 2.40 5.45
CA SER A 48 -16.07 3.69 5.02
C SER A 48 -14.75 4.04 5.73
N GLN A 49 -13.92 3.03 5.99
CA GLN A 49 -12.58 3.09 6.55
C GLN A 49 -11.77 1.90 6.05
N THR A 50 -10.50 2.12 5.70
CA THR A 50 -9.58 1.07 5.26
C THR A 50 -8.14 1.40 5.64
N GLY A 51 -7.28 0.40 5.59
CA GLY A 51 -5.85 0.48 5.83
C GLY A 51 -5.03 0.41 4.54
N MET A 52 -3.94 1.18 4.50
CA MET A 52 -2.97 1.20 3.41
C MET A 52 -1.56 1.05 3.94
N THR A 53 -0.71 0.41 3.16
CA THR A 53 0.68 0.16 3.54
C THR A 53 1.61 0.48 2.38
N TRP A 54 2.67 1.25 2.64
CA TRP A 54 3.73 1.51 1.68
C TRP A 54 5.03 1.00 2.29
N LYS A 55 5.63 -0.01 1.65
CA LYS A 55 6.93 -0.58 2.05
C LYS A 55 7.98 -0.15 1.04
N PHE A 56 9.12 0.35 1.52
CA PHE A 56 10.20 0.83 0.66
C PHE A 56 11.57 0.73 1.35
N PRO A 57 12.67 0.51 0.61
CA PRO A 57 14.01 0.50 1.19
C PRO A 57 14.42 1.89 1.69
N GLY A 58 15.21 1.96 2.77
CA GLY A 58 15.83 3.20 3.22
C GLY A 58 16.02 3.30 4.73
N SER A 59 16.57 4.44 5.14
CA SER A 59 16.58 4.96 6.52
C SER A 59 15.75 6.24 6.63
N LEU A 60 15.51 6.70 7.86
CA LEU A 60 14.80 7.95 8.10
C LEU A 60 15.48 9.15 7.42
N GLU A 61 16.82 9.21 7.45
CA GLU A 61 17.56 10.32 6.82
C GLU A 61 17.45 10.26 5.29
N SER A 62 17.48 9.05 4.70
CA SER A 62 17.44 8.88 3.25
C SER A 62 16.07 9.16 2.61
N ARG A 63 15.02 9.34 3.42
CA ARG A 63 13.63 9.47 2.97
C ARG A 63 12.97 10.78 3.44
N SER A 64 13.74 11.87 3.44
CA SER A 64 13.23 13.22 3.74
C SER A 64 12.18 13.71 2.73
N GLU A 65 12.28 13.27 1.47
CA GLU A 65 11.39 13.66 0.36
C GLU A 65 10.17 12.74 0.17
N PHE A 66 9.97 11.77 1.06
CA PHE A 66 8.80 10.90 1.00
C PHE A 66 7.53 11.71 1.27
N GLU A 67 6.56 11.69 0.36
CA GLU A 67 5.34 12.51 0.48
C GLU A 67 4.11 11.71 0.08
N CYS A 68 3.05 11.75 0.90
CA CYS A 68 1.79 11.07 0.63
C CYS A 68 0.65 12.07 0.42
N PHE A 69 -0.30 11.69 -0.43
CA PHE A 69 -1.42 12.51 -0.85
C PHE A 69 -2.72 11.71 -0.88
N ARG A 70 -3.83 12.39 -0.59
CA ARG A 70 -5.19 12.01 -0.97
C ARG A 70 -5.61 12.94 -2.09
N GLU A 71 -5.80 12.41 -3.29
CA GLU A 71 -6.05 13.19 -4.49
C GLU A 71 -5.00 14.30 -4.66
N GLU A 72 -5.32 15.57 -4.45
CA GLU A 72 -4.37 16.69 -4.54
C GLU A 72 -3.95 17.22 -3.16
N THR A 73 -4.52 16.67 -2.08
CA THR A 73 -4.26 17.11 -0.70
C THR A 73 -3.12 16.32 -0.08
N GLN A 74 -2.07 17.01 0.35
CA GLN A 74 -0.94 16.39 1.05
C GLN A 74 -1.38 15.87 2.42
N LEU A 75 -1.11 14.59 2.69
CA LEU A 75 -1.37 13.93 3.97
C LEU A 75 -0.17 14.06 4.91
N CYS A 76 1.04 13.85 4.39
CA CYS A 76 2.27 13.94 5.16
C CYS A 76 3.51 14.13 4.26
N LYS A 77 4.60 14.64 4.83
CA LYS A 77 5.90 14.84 4.17
C LYS A 77 7.06 14.48 5.09
N GLY A 78 8.01 13.71 4.57
CA GLY A 78 9.13 13.12 5.29
C GLY A 78 8.68 11.99 6.22
N VAL A 79 9.61 11.12 6.59
CA VAL A 79 9.33 9.99 7.49
C VAL A 79 9.73 10.29 8.93
N THR A 80 9.03 9.67 9.87
CA THR A 80 9.39 9.64 11.31
C THR A 80 8.96 8.31 11.93
N THR A 81 9.57 7.92 13.05
CA THR A 81 9.06 6.83 13.91
C THR A 81 8.21 7.35 15.08
N GLY A 82 8.22 8.67 15.31
CA GLY A 82 7.47 9.33 16.37
C GLY A 82 6.10 9.83 15.91
N ASN A 83 5.38 10.46 16.84
CA ASN A 83 4.12 11.15 16.53
C ASN A 83 4.39 12.63 16.24
N GLU A 84 4.93 12.91 15.06
CA GLU A 84 5.17 14.28 14.59
C GLU A 84 4.10 14.72 13.60
N THR A 85 3.46 15.85 13.89
CA THR A 85 2.40 16.40 13.04
C THR A 85 2.90 16.63 11.60
N GLY A 86 2.17 16.09 10.63
CA GLY A 86 2.48 16.25 9.21
C GLY A 86 3.63 15.39 8.69
N LYS A 87 4.29 14.57 9.53
CA LYS A 87 5.25 13.55 9.11
C LYS A 87 4.57 12.21 8.86
N CYS A 88 5.11 11.44 7.92
CA CYS A 88 4.65 10.08 7.63
C CYS A 88 5.23 9.12 8.66
N VAL A 89 4.39 8.60 9.55
CA VAL A 89 4.82 7.65 10.58
C VAL A 89 5.17 6.31 9.92
N VAL A 90 6.38 5.82 10.17
CA VAL A 90 6.89 4.55 9.64
C VAL A 90 7.36 3.64 10.77
N THR A 91 7.26 2.33 10.54
CA THR A 91 8.01 1.33 11.30
C THR A 91 9.26 0.93 10.52
N VAL A 92 10.33 0.60 11.24
CA VAL A 92 11.60 0.13 10.66
C VAL A 92 11.63 -1.39 10.71
N GLU A 93 11.74 -2.03 9.55
CA GLU A 93 11.88 -3.48 9.40
C GLU A 93 13.17 -3.79 8.63
N GLY A 94 14.26 -4.03 9.37
CA GLY A 94 15.59 -4.24 8.78
C GLY A 94 16.07 -3.01 8.00
N LYS A 95 16.16 -3.11 6.67
CA LYS A 95 16.56 -2.02 5.76
C LYS A 95 15.36 -1.35 5.07
N ASN A 96 14.14 -1.69 5.49
CA ASN A 96 12.92 -1.18 4.92
C ASN A 96 12.19 -0.29 5.92
N LEU A 97 11.48 0.69 5.39
CA LEU A 97 10.51 1.49 6.11
C LEU A 97 9.12 1.06 5.65
N ILE A 98 8.18 1.00 6.60
CA ILE A 98 6.79 0.64 6.36
C ILE A 98 5.92 1.78 6.87
N HIS A 99 5.36 2.55 5.94
CA HIS A 99 4.33 3.53 6.26
C HIS A 99 2.97 2.84 6.23
N THR A 100 2.22 2.94 7.33
CA THR A 100 0.86 2.40 7.41
C THR A 100 -0.10 3.52 7.75
N GLN A 101 -1.21 3.61 7.04
CA GLN A 101 -2.21 4.65 7.27
C GLN A 101 -3.62 4.07 7.25
N VAL A 102 -4.42 4.41 8.26
CA VAL A 102 -5.87 4.17 8.26
C VAL A 102 -6.54 5.43 7.75
N VAL A 103 -7.42 5.27 6.76
CA VAL A 103 -8.10 6.39 6.09
C VAL A 103 -9.60 6.15 6.08
N ASN A 104 -10.37 7.23 6.23
CA ASN A 104 -11.84 7.22 6.14
C ASN A 104 -12.29 7.78 4.79
N ALA A 105 -13.42 7.34 4.26
CA ALA A 105 -13.99 7.93 3.05
C ALA A 105 -14.24 9.44 3.25
N SER A 106 -13.80 10.28 2.31
CA SER A 106 -14.18 11.71 2.29
C SER A 106 -15.39 11.98 1.40
N LYS A 107 -15.68 11.07 0.47
CA LYS A 107 -16.78 11.13 -0.49
C LYS A 107 -17.29 9.72 -0.82
N ASN A 108 -18.50 9.64 -1.35
CA ASN A 108 -19.10 8.39 -1.81
C ASN A 108 -18.74 8.10 -3.28
N ASP A 109 -17.45 8.08 -3.59
CA ASP A 109 -16.90 7.82 -4.92
C ASP A 109 -15.51 7.19 -4.80
N ILE A 110 -14.77 7.07 -5.89
CA ILE A 110 -13.39 6.60 -5.88
C ILE A 110 -12.45 7.70 -5.35
N GLU A 111 -11.58 7.34 -4.40
CA GLU A 111 -10.49 8.17 -3.92
C GLU A 111 -9.12 7.55 -4.25
N PHE A 112 -8.16 8.41 -4.60
CA PHE A 112 -6.79 8.01 -4.92
C PHE A 112 -5.86 8.42 -3.79
N PHE A 113 -5.05 7.48 -3.32
CA PHE A 113 -4.07 7.71 -2.27
C PHE A 113 -2.71 7.28 -2.80
N TYR A 114 -1.73 8.16 -2.77
CA TYR A 114 -0.44 7.83 -3.35
C TYR A 114 0.70 8.46 -2.58
N CYS A 115 1.84 7.78 -2.59
CA CYS A 115 3.06 8.32 -2.01
C CYS A 115 4.19 8.32 -3.04
N TYR A 116 4.90 9.43 -3.11
CA TYR A 116 6.18 9.53 -3.81
C TYR A 116 7.31 9.19 -2.88
N LEU A 117 8.32 8.49 -3.40
CA LEU A 117 9.61 8.37 -2.71
C LEU A 117 10.42 9.66 -2.79
N ASP A 118 10.31 10.34 -3.93
CA ASP A 118 10.81 11.67 -4.21
C ASP A 118 9.95 12.29 -5.32
N LYS A 119 9.31 13.43 -5.03
CA LYS A 119 8.42 14.11 -5.97
C LYS A 119 9.15 14.62 -7.22
N ALA A 120 10.46 14.85 -7.16
CA ALA A 120 11.29 15.20 -8.31
C ALA A 120 11.42 14.02 -9.31
N THR A 121 11.15 12.79 -8.87
CA THR A 121 11.13 11.59 -9.71
C THR A 121 9.74 10.95 -9.72
N PRO A 122 8.74 11.57 -10.39
CA PRO A 122 7.33 11.21 -10.28
C PRO A 122 6.99 9.78 -10.74
N GLN A 123 7.91 9.12 -11.46
CA GLN A 123 7.77 7.71 -11.83
C GLN A 123 7.86 6.76 -10.60
N ARG A 124 8.35 7.24 -9.46
CA ARG A 124 8.57 6.48 -8.21
C ARG A 124 7.46 6.74 -7.19
N VAL A 125 6.26 6.31 -7.56
CA VAL A 125 5.01 6.54 -6.81
C VAL A 125 4.23 5.25 -6.68
N LEU A 126 3.64 4.96 -5.52
CA LEU A 126 2.72 3.83 -5.35
C LEU A 126 1.35 4.36 -4.96
N THR A 127 0.35 3.93 -5.71
CA THR A 127 -1.02 4.45 -5.65
C THR A 127 -1.98 3.34 -5.25
N TYR A 128 -2.86 3.67 -4.31
CA TYR A 128 -4.07 2.94 -3.98
C TYR A 128 -5.27 3.66 -4.60
N ASN A 129 -6.17 2.89 -5.19
CA ASN A 129 -7.49 3.36 -5.60
C ASN A 129 -8.54 2.68 -4.71
N VAL A 130 -9.31 3.48 -3.98
CA VAL A 130 -10.35 2.98 -3.08
C VAL A 130 -11.71 3.38 -3.59
N ASP A 131 -12.55 2.38 -3.83
CA ASP A 131 -13.94 2.57 -4.21
C ASP A 131 -14.85 2.48 -2.99
N TRP A 132 -15.41 3.63 -2.59
CA TRP A 132 -16.28 3.72 -1.41
C TRP A 132 -17.76 3.53 -1.71
N ARG A 133 -18.17 3.40 -2.98
CA ARG A 133 -19.58 3.48 -3.41
C ARG A 133 -20.50 2.46 -2.75
N ASN A 134 -19.94 1.30 -2.37
CA ASN A 134 -20.66 0.23 -1.70
C ASN A 134 -20.25 0.05 -0.22
N SER A 135 -19.49 1.00 0.33
CA SER A 135 -19.04 0.94 1.72
C SER A 135 -20.18 1.34 2.68
N SER A 136 -20.25 0.63 3.81
CA SER A 136 -21.20 0.91 4.90
C SER A 136 -20.59 1.81 5.96
N ALA A 137 -21.42 2.41 6.82
CA ALA A 137 -20.95 3.17 7.96
C ALA A 137 -20.06 2.32 8.89
N ILE A 138 -19.04 2.96 9.48
CA ILE A 138 -18.15 2.34 10.46
C ILE A 138 -19.00 1.85 11.66
N PRO A 139 -18.89 0.57 12.07
CA PRO A 139 -19.69 0.05 13.17
C PRO A 139 -19.28 0.68 14.51
N PRO A 140 -20.17 0.67 15.51
CA PRO A 140 -19.81 1.02 16.89
C PRO A 140 -18.64 0.14 17.36
N GLY A 141 -17.56 0.77 17.85
CA GLY A 141 -16.33 0.07 18.22
C GLY A 141 -15.21 0.09 17.16
N GLY A 142 -15.48 0.62 15.96
CA GLY A 142 -14.48 0.76 14.89
C GLY A 142 -14.38 -0.45 13.98
N VAL A 143 -13.60 -0.32 12.90
CA VAL A 143 -13.35 -1.43 11.97
C VAL A 143 -12.25 -2.33 12.54
N PRO A 144 -12.43 -3.66 12.59
CA PRO A 144 -11.38 -4.58 13.03
C PRO A 144 -10.11 -4.47 12.20
N HIS A 145 -8.94 -4.61 12.84
CA HIS A 145 -7.63 -4.40 12.20
C HIS A 145 -7.41 -5.31 10.99
N GLU A 146 -7.85 -6.56 11.07
CA GLU A 146 -7.79 -7.54 9.98
C GLU A 146 -8.59 -7.13 8.74
N MET A 147 -9.69 -6.37 8.93
CA MET A 147 -10.50 -5.84 7.83
C MET A 147 -9.90 -4.56 7.24
N LEU A 148 -9.10 -3.82 8.01
CA LEU A 148 -8.41 -2.61 7.53
C LEU A 148 -7.27 -2.96 6.58
N PHE A 149 -6.42 -3.91 6.96
CA PHE A 149 -5.20 -4.22 6.20
C PHE A 149 -5.33 -5.44 5.28
N GLY A 150 -6.56 -5.90 5.06
CA GLY A 150 -6.84 -6.95 4.09
C GLY A 150 -5.96 -8.19 4.31
N ILE A 151 -5.97 -8.76 5.51
CA ILE A 151 -5.54 -10.16 5.61
C ILE A 151 -6.66 -10.95 4.95
N SER A 152 -6.40 -11.44 3.73
CA SER A 152 -7.28 -12.44 3.13
C SER A 152 -7.20 -13.69 4.01
N THR A 153 -8.04 -13.77 5.03
CA THR A 153 -8.43 -15.04 5.61
C THR A 153 -9.30 -15.74 4.58
N THR A 154 -8.67 -16.23 3.50
CA THR A 154 -9.10 -17.52 2.99
C THR A 154 -8.75 -18.52 4.09
N THR A 155 -9.66 -18.66 5.06
CA THR A 155 -9.76 -19.88 5.84
C THR A 155 -9.76 -21.02 4.82
N SER A 156 -8.65 -21.74 4.79
CA SER A 156 -8.53 -23.03 4.12
C SER A 156 -9.60 -23.95 4.67
N VAL A 157 -10.76 -23.98 4.02
CA VAL A 157 -11.73 -25.07 4.12
C VAL A 157 -11.66 -25.92 2.84
N ALA A 158 -10.49 -25.96 2.19
CA ALA A 158 -10.28 -26.73 0.95
C ALA A 158 -8.92 -27.44 0.88
N GLN A 159 -8.25 -27.69 2.01
CA GLN A 159 -7.17 -28.70 2.09
C GLN A 159 -7.57 -29.96 2.85
N GLN A 160 -8.83 -30.10 3.24
CA GLN A 160 -9.38 -31.35 3.74
C GLN A 160 -10.24 -31.98 2.63
N LEU A 161 -9.60 -32.59 1.62
CA LEU A 161 -10.17 -33.60 0.70
C LEU A 161 -9.23 -33.87 -0.50
N THR A 162 -7.94 -34.19 -0.27
CA THR A 162 -7.15 -34.99 -1.26
C THR A 162 -5.92 -35.66 -0.65
N GLU A 163 -6.00 -36.15 0.59
CA GLU A 163 -4.98 -37.07 1.17
C GLU A 163 -5.50 -38.51 1.34
N LEU A 164 -6.57 -38.87 0.61
CA LEU A 164 -7.07 -40.25 0.51
C LEU A 164 -7.02 -40.73 -0.94
N SER A 165 -5.81 -40.94 -1.45
CA SER A 165 -5.55 -41.91 -2.53
C SER A 165 -4.05 -42.08 -2.75
N PHE A 166 -3.36 -42.59 -1.73
CA PHE A 166 -2.13 -43.37 -1.90
C PHE A 166 -2.13 -44.43 -0.79
N GLU A 167 -2.90 -45.48 -1.02
CA GLU A 167 -2.61 -46.79 -0.44
C GLU A 167 -1.96 -47.61 -1.56
N GLU A 168 -0.87 -48.30 -1.17
CA GLU A 168 0.01 -49.16 -1.96
C GLU A 168 -0.71 -50.27 -2.73
#